data_AF-A0A116KPY0-F1
#
_entry.id   AF-A0A116KPY0-F1
#
_cell.length_a   1.000
_cell.length_b   1.000
_cell.length_c   1.000
_cell.angle_alpha   90.00
_cell.angle_beta   90.00
_cell.angle_gamma   90.00
#
_symmetry.space_group_name_H-M   'P 1'
#
loop_
_entity.id
_entity.type
_entity.pdbx_description
1 polymer ?
#
loop_
_entity_poly.entity_id
_entity_poly.type
_entity_poly.pdbx_seq_one_letter_code
_entity_poly.pdbx_strand_id
1 'polypeptide(L)'
;MREEKLGYFAAVAFVLICLCLWVFSPQIIGVVNQKDYEVQKVNERTSYKIRKSVEDTARSMISSYQNDKLAYEQYKDSESQEHQSWAQSYKQRANSTATKYNDYILKNSYVWEGNIPSDIDMELEVLYD
;
A
#
# COMPACT_ATOMS: atom_id res chain seq x y z
N MET A 1 36.81 10.65 -55.89
CA MET A 1 35.56 11.24 -55.34
C MET A 1 34.37 10.29 -55.18
N ARG A 2 33.88 9.54 -56.19
CA ARG A 2 32.72 8.64 -55.99
C ARG A 2 33.06 7.36 -55.21
N GLU A 3 34.22 6.77 -55.48
CA GLU A 3 34.67 5.53 -54.80
C GLU A 3 35.15 5.77 -53.36
N GLU A 4 35.81 6.90 -53.08
CA GLU A 4 36.23 7.28 -51.72
C GLU A 4 35.03 7.53 -50.79
N LYS A 5 33.95 8.14 -51.31
CA LYS A 5 32.71 8.33 -50.55
C LYS A 5 32.00 7.00 -50.27
N LEU A 6 32.09 6.04 -51.20
CA LEU A 6 31.50 4.71 -51.02
C LEU A 6 32.25 3.90 -49.93
N GLY A 7 33.58 3.97 -49.91
CA GLY A 7 34.40 3.34 -48.87
C GLY A 7 34.16 3.93 -47.47
N TYR A 8 34.00 5.25 -47.37
CA TYR A 8 33.67 5.91 -46.10
C TYR A 8 32.27 5.53 -45.59
N PHE A 9 31.27 5.48 -46.48
CA PHE A 9 29.93 5.01 -46.12
C PHE A 9 29.93 3.56 -45.63
N ALA A 10 30.70 2.68 -46.28
CA ALA A 10 30.84 1.29 -45.85
C ALA A 10 31.51 1.19 -44.46
N ALA A 11 32.54 1.99 -44.19
CA ALA A 11 33.19 2.03 -42.88
C ALA A 11 32.26 2.54 -41.77
N VAL A 12 31.49 3.60 -42.03
CA VAL A 12 30.49 4.12 -41.08
C VAL A 12 29.38 3.10 -40.82
N ALA A 13 28.88 2.46 -41.88
CA ALA A 13 27.86 1.41 -41.75
C ALA A 13 28.38 0.22 -40.92
N PHE A 14 29.63 -0.21 -41.14
CA PHE A 14 30.25 -1.28 -40.38
C PHE A 14 30.38 -0.95 -38.88
N VAL A 15 30.82 0.27 -38.55
CA VAL A 15 30.89 0.74 -37.15
C VAL A 15 29.50 0.75 -36.51
N LEU A 16 28.47 1.23 -37.21
CA LEU A 16 27.10 1.22 -36.71
C LEU A 16 26.58 -0.21 -36.48
N ILE A 17 26.88 -1.15 -37.38
CA ILE A 17 26.51 -2.56 -37.24
C ILE A 17 27.20 -3.18 -36.02
N CYS A 18 28.50 -2.92 -35.81
CA CYS A 18 29.22 -3.39 -34.63
C CYS A 18 28.63 -2.82 -33.33
N LEU A 19 28.24 -1.55 -33.30
CA LEU A 19 27.57 -0.94 -32.14
C LEU A 19 26.19 -1.56 -31.88
N CYS A 20 25.41 -1.82 -32.93
CA CYS A 20 24.13 -2.51 -32.79
C CYS A 20 24.32 -3.93 -32.22
N LEU A 21 25.24 -4.72 -32.78
CA LEU A 21 25.52 -6.08 -32.28
C LEU A 21 26.01 -6.08 -30.83
N TRP A 22 26.72 -5.03 -30.41
CA TRP A 22 27.14 -4.87 -29.03
C TRP A 22 25.96 -4.59 -28.09
N VAL A 23 25.04 -3.68 -28.46
CA VAL A 23 23.83 -3.38 -27.66
C VAL A 23 22.88 -4.59 -27.55
N PHE A 24 22.76 -5.38 -28.62
CA PHE A 24 21.96 -6.62 -28.63
C PHE A 24 22.71 -7.83 -28.06
N SER A 25 23.91 -7.65 -27.51
CA SER A 25 24.66 -8.76 -26.95
C SER A 25 23.89 -9.39 -25.77
N PRO A 26 23.82 -10.73 -25.70
CA PRO A 26 23.12 -11.43 -24.61
C PRO A 26 23.63 -11.06 -23.22
N GLN A 27 24.89 -10.64 -23.10
CA GLN A 27 25.51 -10.22 -21.85
C GLN A 27 24.92 -8.90 -21.33
N ILE A 28 24.72 -7.91 -22.19
CA ILE A 28 24.13 -6.62 -21.81
C ILE A 28 22.65 -6.79 -21.45
N ILE A 29 21.91 -7.57 -22.25
CA ILE A 29 20.49 -7.88 -21.96
C ILE A 29 20.35 -8.61 -20.62
N GLY A 30 21.24 -9.57 -20.32
CA GLY A 30 21.24 -10.28 -19.04
C GLY A 30 21.45 -9.36 -17.83
N VAL A 31 22.37 -8.41 -17.91
CA VAL A 31 22.63 -7.43 -16.84
C VAL A 31 21.44 -6.48 -16.65
N VAL A 32 20.82 -6.01 -17.74
CA VAL A 32 19.62 -5.15 -17.67
C VAL A 32 18.47 -5.92 -17.02
N ASN A 33 18.21 -7.16 -17.44
CA ASN A 33 17.16 -8.00 -16.86
C ASN A 33 17.38 -8.28 -15.36
N GLN A 34 18.62 -8.53 -14.94
CA GLN A 34 18.93 -8.72 -13.52
C GLN A 34 18.66 -7.44 -12.73
N LYS A 35 19.10 -6.29 -13.24
CA LYS A 35 18.85 -4.99 -12.60
C LYS A 35 17.34 -4.71 -12.51
N ASP A 36 16.60 -4.96 -13.58
CA ASP A 36 15.14 -4.78 -13.60
C ASP A 36 14.45 -5.71 -12.61
N TYR A 37 14.90 -6.96 -12.51
CA TYR A 37 14.40 -7.91 -11.51
C TYR A 37 14.70 -7.46 -10.07
N GLU A 38 15.91 -6.96 -9.80
CA GLU A 38 16.25 -6.43 -8.48
C GLU A 38 15.41 -5.19 -8.12
N VAL A 39 15.18 -4.30 -9.08
CA VAL A 39 14.30 -3.13 -8.91
C VAL A 39 12.86 -3.57 -8.65
N GLN A 40 12.32 -4.51 -9.43
CA GLN A 40 10.98 -5.06 -9.22
C GLN A 40 10.86 -5.68 -7.83
N LYS A 41 11.83 -6.48 -7.42
CA LYS A 41 11.87 -7.10 -6.08
C LYS A 41 11.89 -6.07 -4.95
N VAL A 42 12.62 -4.96 -5.10
CA VAL A 42 12.63 -3.87 -4.11
C VAL A 42 11.29 -3.13 -4.09
N ASN A 43 10.71 -2.86 -5.27
CA ASN A 43 9.40 -2.23 -5.39
C ASN A 43 8.29 -3.08 -4.77
N GLU A 44 8.26 -4.39 -5.04
CA GLU A 44 7.32 -5.34 -4.45
C GLU A 44 7.45 -5.41 -2.93
N ARG A 45 8.69 -5.48 -2.40
CA ARG A 45 8.93 -5.46 -0.95
C ARG A 45 8.42 -4.16 -0.31
N THR A 46 8.62 -3.04 -0.99
CA THR A 46 8.20 -1.72 -0.50
C THR A 46 6.68 -1.61 -0.50
N SER A 47 6.03 -2.01 -1.60
CA SER A 47 4.57 -2.09 -1.73
C SER A 47 3.96 -3.01 -0.66
N TYR A 48 4.52 -4.20 -0.47
CA TYR A 48 4.09 -5.12 0.58
C TYR A 48 4.21 -4.52 1.98
N LYS A 49 5.35 -3.88 2.29
CA LYS A 49 5.55 -3.23 3.60
C LYS A 49 4.54 -2.11 3.85
N ILE A 50 4.26 -1.29 2.83
CA ILE A 50 3.25 -0.22 2.92
C ILE A 50 1.88 -0.84 3.20
N ARG A 51 1.46 -1.81 2.39
CA ARG A 51 0.16 -2.48 2.56
C ARG A 51 0.04 -3.10 3.95
N LYS A 52 1.05 -3.86 4.38
CA LYS A 52 1.09 -4.48 5.71
C LYS A 52 0.99 -3.44 6.83
N SER A 53 1.74 -2.35 6.74
CA SER A 53 1.69 -1.28 7.75
C SER A 53 0.30 -0.66 7.84
N VAL A 54 -0.38 -0.52 6.71
CA VAL A 54 -1.73 0.04 6.66
C VAL A 54 -2.74 -0.93 7.26
N GLU A 55 -2.67 -2.21 6.88
CA GLU A 55 -3.49 -3.27 7.46
C GLU A 55 -3.30 -3.42 8.98
N ASP A 56 -2.05 -3.44 9.46
CA ASP A 56 -1.75 -3.59 10.89
C ASP A 56 -2.30 -2.40 11.70
N THR A 57 -2.25 -1.18 11.13
CA THR A 57 -2.85 0.00 11.74
C THR A 57 -4.38 -0.09 11.77
N ALA A 58 -5.00 -0.50 10.66
CA ALA A 58 -6.44 -0.69 10.58
C ALA A 58 -6.93 -1.73 11.61
N ARG A 59 -6.27 -2.88 11.69
CA ARG A 59 -6.56 -3.92 12.70
C ARG A 59 -6.43 -3.41 14.13
N SER A 60 -5.39 -2.62 14.41
CA SER A 60 -5.22 -2.02 15.73
C SER A 60 -6.39 -1.08 16.09
N MET A 61 -6.84 -0.27 15.13
CA MET A 61 -7.97 0.65 15.34
C MET A 61 -9.28 -0.10 15.53
N ILE A 62 -9.55 -1.14 14.72
CA ILE A 62 -10.72 -2.02 14.88
C ILE A 62 -10.72 -2.65 16.26
N SER A 63 -9.59 -3.21 16.72
CA SER A 63 -9.48 -3.83 18.04
C SER A 63 -9.75 -2.83 19.17
N SER A 64 -9.18 -1.62 19.10
CA SER A 64 -9.48 -0.56 20.08
C SER A 64 -10.96 -0.17 20.09
N TYR A 65 -11.57 0.00 18.91
CA TYR A 65 -12.99 0.30 18.79
C TYR A 65 -13.86 -0.80 19.39
N GLN A 66 -13.58 -2.08 19.09
CA GLN A 66 -14.33 -3.21 19.60
C GLN A 66 -14.25 -3.32 21.13
N ASN A 67 -13.07 -3.07 21.72
CA ASN A 67 -12.91 -3.06 23.17
C ASN A 67 -13.73 -1.95 23.83
N ASP A 68 -13.70 -0.73 23.29
CA ASP A 68 -14.48 0.38 23.82
C ASP A 68 -16.00 0.17 23.58
N LYS A 69 -16.40 -0.38 22.42
CA LYS A 69 -17.81 -0.75 22.14
C LYS A 69 -18.30 -1.80 23.14
N LEU A 70 -17.53 -2.85 23.37
CA LEU A 70 -17.89 -3.90 24.34
C LEU A 70 -18.07 -3.32 25.75
N ALA A 71 -17.16 -2.44 26.17
CA ALA A 71 -17.25 -1.80 27.48
C ALA A 71 -18.45 -0.83 27.57
N TYR A 72 -18.77 -0.11 26.50
CA TYR A 72 -20.00 0.69 26.44
C TYR A 72 -21.24 -0.20 26.59
N GLU A 73 -21.35 -1.27 25.80
CA GLU A 73 -22.46 -2.22 25.84
C GLU A 73 -22.63 -2.87 27.22
N GLN A 74 -21.53 -3.10 27.96
CA GLN A 74 -21.57 -3.65 29.31
C GLN A 74 -22.22 -2.71 30.34
N TYR A 75 -22.03 -1.39 30.21
CA TYR A 75 -22.43 -0.41 31.22
C TYR A 75 -23.60 0.48 30.83
N LYS A 76 -23.99 0.51 29.54
CA LYS A 76 -25.00 1.45 29.01
C LYS A 76 -26.37 1.33 29.70
N ASP A 77 -26.77 0.10 30.06
CA ASP A 77 -28.07 -0.19 30.67
C ASP A 77 -28.00 -0.29 32.21
N SER A 78 -26.88 0.13 32.81
CA SER A 78 -26.73 0.07 34.27
C SER A 78 -27.52 1.18 34.96
N GLU A 79 -28.17 0.86 36.08
CA GLU A 79 -28.89 1.83 36.92
C GLU A 79 -27.93 2.72 37.75
N SER A 80 -26.65 2.38 37.82
CA SER A 80 -25.64 3.17 38.53
C SER A 80 -25.19 4.37 37.69
N GLN A 81 -25.29 5.57 38.25
CA GLN A 81 -24.82 6.80 37.61
C GLN A 81 -23.32 6.76 37.26
N GLU A 82 -22.51 6.08 38.09
CA GLU A 82 -21.08 5.90 37.84
C GLU A 82 -20.83 5.03 36.61
N HIS A 83 -21.56 3.91 36.50
CA HIS A 83 -21.47 3.03 35.34
C HIS A 83 -21.95 3.72 34.06
N GLN A 84 -23.02 4.51 34.14
CA GLN A 84 -23.48 5.31 33.00
C GLN A 84 -22.42 6.32 32.55
N SER A 85 -21.74 6.98 33.49
CA SER A 85 -20.62 7.89 33.18
C SER A 85 -19.47 7.17 32.47
N TRP A 86 -19.13 5.96 32.93
CA TRP A 86 -18.14 5.12 32.25
C TRP A 86 -18.59 4.74 30.85
N ALA A 87 -19.84 4.30 30.68
CA ALA A 87 -20.41 3.96 29.38
C ALA A 87 -20.27 5.14 28.41
N GLN A 88 -20.61 6.37 28.84
CA GLN A 88 -20.46 7.56 28.01
C GLN A 88 -18.99 7.84 27.63
N SER A 89 -18.04 7.61 28.54
CA SER A 89 -16.61 7.70 28.23
C SER A 89 -16.17 6.68 27.18
N TYR A 90 -16.56 5.41 27.34
CA TYR A 90 -16.29 4.35 26.36
C TYR A 90 -16.92 4.68 24.99
N LYS A 91 -18.17 5.16 24.97
CA LYS A 91 -18.85 5.61 23.74
C LYS A 91 -18.06 6.71 23.02
N GLN A 92 -17.61 7.74 23.74
CA GLN A 92 -16.83 8.82 23.16
C GLN A 92 -15.52 8.33 22.53
N ARG A 93 -14.83 7.38 23.19
CA ARG A 93 -13.59 6.80 22.65
C ARG A 93 -13.84 5.90 21.45
N ALA A 94 -14.87 5.06 21.48
CA ALA A 94 -15.29 4.25 20.34
C ALA A 94 -15.63 5.13 19.14
N ASN A 95 -16.47 6.16 19.32
CA ASN A 95 -16.88 7.07 18.24
C ASN A 95 -15.69 7.88 17.68
N SER A 96 -14.76 8.32 18.54
CA SER A 96 -13.54 8.98 18.09
C SER A 96 -12.67 8.03 17.25
N THR A 97 -12.58 6.77 17.64
CA THR A 97 -11.82 5.75 16.92
C THR A 97 -12.48 5.42 15.59
N ALA A 98 -13.80 5.23 15.54
CA ALA A 98 -14.57 4.99 14.32
C ALA A 98 -14.39 6.13 13.31
N THR A 99 -14.50 7.38 13.76
CA THR A 99 -14.29 8.55 12.89
C THR A 99 -12.88 8.56 12.29
N LYS A 100 -11.85 8.36 13.13
CA LYS A 100 -10.45 8.32 12.67
C LYS A 100 -10.20 7.15 11.73
N TYR A 101 -10.82 6.01 11.99
CA TYR A 101 -10.71 4.81 11.17
C TYR A 101 -11.35 5.02 9.80
N ASN A 102 -12.56 5.57 9.73
CA ASN A 102 -13.26 5.82 8.47
C ASN A 102 -12.46 6.79 7.58
N ASP A 103 -11.91 7.85 8.18
CA ASP A 103 -10.97 8.76 7.51
C ASP A 103 -9.69 8.04 7.04
N TYR A 104 -9.18 7.13 7.85
CA TYR A 104 -7.97 6.37 7.55
C TYR A 104 -8.16 5.40 6.38
N ILE A 105 -9.27 4.66 6.37
CA ILE A 105 -9.62 3.76 5.26
C ILE A 105 -9.81 4.55 3.97
N LEU A 106 -10.50 5.68 4.02
CA LEU A 106 -10.70 6.55 2.84
C LEU A 106 -9.36 7.06 2.28
N LYS A 107 -8.45 7.53 3.14
CA LYS A 107 -7.12 8.03 2.73
C LYS A 107 -6.23 6.95 2.13
N ASN A 108 -6.41 5.70 2.55
CA ASN A 108 -5.63 4.57 2.09
C ASN A 108 -6.39 3.71 1.06
N SER A 109 -7.45 4.23 0.42
CA SER A 109 -8.27 3.51 -0.58
C SER A 109 -7.43 2.82 -1.67
N TYR A 110 -6.35 3.45 -2.11
CA TYR A 110 -5.41 2.91 -3.10
C TYR A 110 -4.69 1.63 -2.68
N VAL A 111 -4.59 1.36 -1.37
CA VAL A 111 -4.03 0.13 -0.80
C VAL A 111 -5.04 -1.02 -0.85
N TRP A 112 -6.34 -0.66 -0.85
CA TRP A 112 -7.48 -1.56 -0.73
C TRP A 112 -8.08 -1.97 -2.08
N GLU A 113 -7.75 -1.27 -3.18
CA GLU A 113 -8.27 -1.52 -4.52
C GLU A 113 -8.08 -2.98 -4.97
N GLY A 114 -9.17 -3.76 -4.88
CA GLY A 114 -9.30 -5.10 -5.45
C GLY A 114 -9.07 -6.27 -4.49
N ASN A 115 -8.62 -6.06 -3.25
CA ASN A 115 -8.45 -7.17 -2.29
C ASN A 115 -8.41 -6.70 -0.83
N ILE A 116 -9.57 -6.34 -0.29
CA ILE A 116 -9.69 -6.00 1.13
C ILE A 116 -9.73 -7.29 1.94
N PRO A 117 -8.83 -7.48 2.93
CA PRO A 117 -8.90 -8.61 3.84
C PRO A 117 -10.26 -8.68 4.54
N SER A 118 -10.84 -9.87 4.68
CA SER A 118 -12.19 -10.06 5.25
C SER A 118 -12.33 -9.59 6.71
N ASP A 119 -11.22 -9.38 7.40
CA ASP A 119 -11.13 -8.92 8.78
C ASP A 119 -11.04 -7.39 8.92
N ILE A 120 -11.00 -6.65 7.81
CA ILE A 120 -10.94 -5.18 7.79
C ILE A 120 -12.26 -4.64 7.24
N ASP A 121 -13.03 -4.00 8.12
CA ASP A 121 -14.30 -3.38 7.74
C ASP A 121 -14.08 -2.11 6.91
N MET A 122 -14.92 -1.85 5.90
CA MET A 122 -14.82 -0.62 5.12
C MET A 122 -15.18 0.64 5.92
N GLU A 123 -15.97 0.46 6.97
CA GLU A 123 -16.45 1.52 7.84
C GLU A 123 -16.74 0.94 9.22
N LEU A 124 -16.43 1.71 10.27
CA LEU A 124 -16.88 1.44 11.62
C LEU A 124 -18.08 2.33 11.95
N GLU A 125 -19.09 1.71 12.57
CA GLU A 125 -20.32 2.36 12.97
C GLU A 125 -20.08 3.33 14.14
N VAL A 126 -20.67 4.53 14.05
CA VAL A 126 -20.75 5.48 15.15
C VAL A 126 -21.93 5.10 16.05
N LEU A 127 -21.68 4.96 17.34
CA LEU A 127 -22.68 4.61 18.34
C LEU A 127 -23.56 5.83 18.66
N TYR A 128 -24.87 5.69 18.45
CA TYR A 128 -25.90 6.66 18.82
C TYR A 128 -26.68 6.18 20.05
N ASP A 129 -27.39 7.10 20.70
CA ASP A 129 -28.27 6.81 21.85
C ASP A 129 -29.62 6.24 21.41
#